data_AF-A0AA43XI32-F1
#
_entry.id   AF-A0AA43XI32-F1
#
_cell.length_a   1.000
_cell.length_b   1.000
_cell.length_c   1.000
_cell.angle_alpha   90.00
_cell.angle_beta   90.00
_cell.angle_gamma   90.00
#
_symmetry.space_group_name_H-M   'P 1'
#
loop_
_entity.id
_entity.type
_entity.pdbx_description
1 polymer ?
#
loop_
_entity_poly.entity_id
_entity_poly.type
_entity_poly.pdbx_seq_one_letter_code
_entity_poly.pdbx_strand_id
1 'polypeptide(L)'
;MNPFIFAIVTGIIIGVFSFFFEAVNKSVLRPFEPIQRVTGKLKRKKTVYYFSVVIVLLVVLFIVEVYSLNDMGFAMILGFVFAMNNIFFQKGFHEKKEHADMEE
;
A
#
# COMPACT_ATOMS: atom_id res chain seq x y z
N MET A 1 6.90 23.35 -2.83
CA MET A 1 7.72 23.01 -1.64
C MET A 1 9.12 22.59 -2.11
N ASN A 2 10.18 22.66 -1.28
CA ASN A 2 11.49 22.09 -1.66
C ASN A 2 11.32 20.57 -1.90
N PRO A 3 11.81 20.00 -3.02
CA PRO A 3 11.61 18.59 -3.36
C PRO A 3 12.12 17.62 -2.29
N PHE A 4 13.19 17.97 -1.57
CA PHE A 4 13.70 17.17 -0.45
C PHE A 4 12.71 17.15 0.73
N ILE A 5 12.14 18.30 1.08
CA ILE A 5 11.14 18.41 2.14
C ILE A 5 9.87 17.65 1.73
N PHE A 6 9.46 17.77 0.47
CA PHE A 6 8.33 17.02 -0.07
C PHE A 6 8.52 15.50 0.06
N ALA A 7 9.70 14.98 -0.30
CA ALA A 7 10.02 13.57 -0.18
C ALA A 7 9.97 13.08 1.28
N ILE A 8 10.52 13.87 2.22
CA ILE A 8 10.50 13.55 3.65
C ILE A 8 9.05 13.50 4.16
N VAL A 9 8.26 14.53 3.89
CA VAL A 9 6.85 14.60 4.32
C VAL A 9 6.05 13.44 3.75
N THR A 10 6.21 13.14 2.46
CA THR A 10 5.54 12.01 1.81
C THR A 10 5.95 10.68 2.44
N GLY A 11 7.23 10.48 2.73
CA GLY A 11 7.74 9.28 3.41
C GLY A 11 7.14 9.09 4.80
N ILE A 12 7.03 10.18 5.58
CA ILE A 12 6.37 10.15 6.90
C ILE A 12 4.90 9.76 6.76
N ILE A 13 4.17 10.38 5.83
CA ILE A 13 2.75 10.10 5.59
C ILE A 13 2.54 8.63 5.18
N ILE A 14 3.39 8.09 4.28
CA ILE A 14 3.38 6.67 3.92
C ILE A 14 3.55 5.80 5.17
N GLY A 15 4.52 6.14 6.03
CA GLY A 15 4.77 5.42 7.28
C GLY A 15 3.56 5.42 8.21
N VAL A 16 2.92 6.58 8.40
CA VAL A 16 1.71 6.73 9.23
C VAL A 16 0.58 5.87 8.69
N PHE A 17 0.23 5.98 7.40
CA PHE A 17 -0.83 5.15 6.82
C PHE A 17 -0.51 3.66 6.86
N SER A 18 0.76 3.29 6.61
CA SER A 18 1.19 1.89 6.67
C SER A 18 0.98 1.31 8.07
N PHE A 19 1.34 2.07 9.11
CA PHE A 19 1.10 1.69 10.50
C PHE A 19 -0.40 1.51 10.80
N PHE A 20 -1.23 2.48 10.39
CA PHE A 20 -2.68 2.40 10.57
C PHE A 20 -3.29 1.18 9.85
N PHE A 21 -2.94 0.96 8.59
CA PHE A 21 -3.47 -0.18 7.84
C PHE A 21 -2.97 -1.51 8.36
N GLU A 22 -1.72 -1.59 8.83
CA GLU A 22 -1.21 -2.80 9.45
C GLU A 22 -1.95 -3.09 10.77
N ALA A 23 -2.21 -2.07 11.59
CA ALA A 23 -3.00 -2.21 12.81
C ALA A 23 -4.43 -2.67 12.51
N VAL A 24 -5.09 -2.07 11.51
CA VAL A 24 -6.42 -2.47 11.04
C VAL A 24 -6.40 -3.89 10.48
N ASN A 25 -5.37 -4.27 9.71
CA ASN A 25 -5.27 -5.60 9.13
C ASN A 25 -5.04 -6.70 10.17
N LYS A 26 -4.39 -6.37 11.29
CA LYS A 26 -4.18 -7.28 12.43
C LYS A 26 -5.37 -7.33 13.39
N SER A 27 -6.31 -6.39 13.28
CA SER A 27 -7.53 -6.37 14.11
C SER A 27 -8.41 -7.59 13.87
N VAL A 28 -9.41 -7.79 14.73
CA VAL A 28 -10.36 -8.92 14.64
C VAL A 28 -11.08 -8.96 13.28
N LEU A 29 -11.33 -7.81 12.67
CA LEU A 29 -12.07 -7.70 11.41
C LEU A 29 -11.25 -8.10 10.19
N ARG A 30 -9.90 -8.06 10.26
CA ARG A 30 -8.95 -8.37 9.18
C ARG A 30 -9.48 -8.01 7.77
N PRO A 31 -9.89 -6.76 7.54
CA PRO A 31 -10.71 -6.41 6.38
C PRO A 31 -10.00 -6.61 5.04
N PHE A 32 -8.66 -6.62 5.03
CA PHE A 32 -7.88 -6.80 3.80
C PHE A 32 -7.47 -8.24 3.53
N GLU A 33 -7.77 -9.17 4.44
CA GLU A 33 -7.41 -10.59 4.30
C GLU A 33 -7.98 -11.23 3.02
N PRO A 34 -9.23 -10.98 2.60
CA PRO A 34 -9.75 -11.54 1.35
C PRO A 34 -8.94 -11.11 0.13
N ILE A 35 -8.55 -9.83 0.09
CA ILE A 35 -7.74 -9.27 -0.99
C ILE A 35 -6.33 -9.88 -0.95
N GLN A 36 -5.73 -9.99 0.24
CA GLN A 36 -4.42 -10.62 0.44
C GLN A 36 -4.39 -12.09 0.00
N ARG A 37 -5.49 -12.84 0.18
CA ARG A 37 -5.58 -14.23 -0.32
C ARG A 37 -5.58 -14.29 -1.84
N VAL A 38 -6.26 -13.35 -2.50
CA VAL A 38 -6.26 -13.26 -3.96
C VAL A 38 -4.87 -12.87 -4.46
N THR A 39 -4.28 -11.80 -3.90
CA THR A 39 -2.95 -11.31 -4.30
C THR A 39 -1.82 -12.30 -3.95
N GLY A 40 -1.95 -13.09 -2.89
CA GLY A 40 -1.02 -14.16 -2.53
C GLY A 40 -0.96 -15.28 -3.56
N LYS A 41 -2.08 -15.60 -4.22
CA LYS A 41 -2.13 -16.64 -5.26
C LYS A 41 -1.52 -16.20 -6.60
N LEU A 42 -1.09 -14.94 -6.76
CA LEU A 42 -0.48 -14.47 -7.99
C LEU A 42 0.95 -15.00 -8.17
N LYS A 43 1.16 -15.83 -9.19
CA LYS A 43 2.49 -16.37 -9.56
C LYS A 43 3.57 -15.29 -9.79
N ARG A 44 3.18 -14.06 -10.19
CA ARG A 44 4.08 -12.92 -10.43
C ARG A 44 3.72 -11.73 -9.55
N LYS A 45 3.49 -11.97 -8.26
CA LYS A 45 3.08 -10.96 -7.27
C LYS A 45 3.92 -9.67 -7.33
N LYS A 46 5.25 -9.79 -7.44
CA LYS A 46 6.17 -8.64 -7.53
C LYS A 46 5.96 -7.80 -8.80
N THR A 47 5.74 -8.44 -9.95
CA THR A 47 5.46 -7.75 -11.20
C THR A 47 4.12 -7.03 -11.14
N VAL A 48 3.08 -7.70 -10.64
CA VAL A 48 1.74 -7.10 -10.51
C VAL A 48 1.73 -5.97 -9.48
N TYR A 49 2.52 -6.08 -8.41
CA TYR A 49 2.73 -5.00 -7.46
C TYR A 49 3.29 -3.74 -8.16
N TYR A 50 4.36 -3.86 -8.94
CA TYR A 50 4.93 -2.70 -9.64
C TYR A 50 3.95 -2.12 -10.67
N PHE A 51 3.23 -2.96 -11.42
CA PHE A 51 2.18 -2.47 -12.32
C PHE A 51 1.06 -1.76 -11.56
N SER A 52 0.64 -2.31 -10.42
CA SER A 52 -0.35 -1.69 -9.53
C SER A 52 0.13 -0.31 -9.06
N VAL A 53 1.40 -0.18 -8.63
CA VAL A 53 1.99 1.11 -8.24
C VAL A 53 1.94 2.12 -9.39
N VAL A 54 2.30 1.71 -10.61
CA VAL A 54 2.28 2.62 -11.78
C VAL A 54 0.85 3.06 -12.11
N ILE A 55 -0.11 2.13 -12.13
CA ILE A 55 -1.52 2.46 -12.39
C ILE A 55 -2.05 3.42 -11.33
N VAL A 56 -1.76 3.14 -10.06
CA VAL A 56 -2.11 4.02 -8.94
C VAL A 56 -1.52 5.41 -9.12
N LEU A 57 -0.23 5.51 -9.45
CA LEU A 57 0.43 6.80 -9.66
C LEU A 57 -0.27 7.62 -10.75
N LEU A 58 -0.62 6.99 -11.87
CA LEU A 58 -1.36 7.66 -12.95
C LEU A 58 -2.73 8.16 -12.49
N VAL A 59 -3.47 7.35 -11.71
CA VAL A 59 -4.77 7.76 -11.16
C VAL A 59 -4.61 8.93 -10.17
N VAL A 60 -3.60 8.90 -9.30
CA VAL A 60 -3.35 10.00 -8.37
C VAL A 60 -2.99 11.28 -9.14
N LEU A 61 -2.12 11.21 -10.14
CA LEU A 61 -1.77 12.36 -10.98
C LEU A 61 -3.01 12.95 -11.66
N PHE A 62 -3.90 12.10 -12.18
CA PHE A 62 -5.15 12.56 -12.77
C PHE A 62 -6.05 13.28 -11.76
N ILE A 63 -6.21 12.73 -10.54
CA ILE A 63 -7.01 13.36 -9.48
C ILE A 63 -6.40 14.70 -9.06
N VAL A 64 -5.08 14.77 -8.92
CA VAL A 64 -4.38 16.01 -8.53
C VAL A 64 -4.61 17.11 -9.56
N GLU A 65 -4.53 16.78 -10.84
CA GLU A 65 -4.79 17.72 -11.93
C GLU A 65 -6.25 18.20 -11.92
N VAL A 66 -7.20 17.26 -11.87
CA VAL A 66 -8.64 17.56 -11.92
C VAL A 66 -9.10 18.40 -10.73
N TYR A 67 -8.60 18.11 -9.53
CA TYR A 67 -9.00 18.80 -8.30
C TYR A 67 -8.02 19.90 -7.87
N SER A 68 -6.99 20.18 -8.67
CA SER A 68 -5.96 21.19 -8.38
C SER A 68 -5.39 21.08 -6.95
N LEU A 69 -5.05 19.85 -6.54
CA LEU A 69 -4.56 19.59 -5.19
C LEU A 69 -3.20 20.23 -4.96
N ASN A 70 -3.01 20.81 -3.78
CA ASN A 70 -1.71 21.31 -3.36
C ASN A 70 -0.72 20.16 -3.03
N ASP A 71 0.57 20.50 -2.88
CA ASP A 71 1.64 19.54 -2.57
C ASP A 71 1.28 18.61 -1.38
N MET A 72 0.60 19.15 -0.35
CA MET A 72 0.22 18.38 0.83
C MET A 72 -0.92 17.38 0.53
N GLY A 73 -1.94 17.81 -0.19
CA GLY A 73 -3.04 16.94 -0.64
C GLY A 73 -2.53 15.82 -1.54
N PHE A 74 -1.58 16.13 -2.43
CA PHE A 74 -0.91 15.13 -3.25
C PHE A 74 -0.14 14.10 -2.41
N ALA A 75 0.69 14.57 -1.46
CA ALA A 75 1.44 13.68 -0.56
C ALA A 75 0.52 12.79 0.28
N MET A 76 -0.64 13.31 0.72
CA MET A 76 -1.65 12.55 1.46
C MET A 76 -2.25 11.42 0.63
N ILE A 77 -2.69 11.70 -0.59
CA ILE A 77 -3.26 10.67 -1.48
C ILE A 77 -2.19 9.65 -1.85
N LEU A 78 -1.00 10.10 -2.23
CA LEU A 78 0.12 9.19 -2.51
C LEU A 78 0.39 8.26 -1.34
N GLY A 79 0.51 8.83 -0.13
CA GLY A 79 0.81 8.04 1.06
C GLY A 79 -0.28 7.01 1.38
N PHE A 80 -1.54 7.40 1.26
CA PHE A 80 -2.68 6.51 1.43
C PHE A 80 -2.63 5.35 0.43
N VAL A 81 -2.52 5.63 -0.86
CA VAL A 81 -2.63 4.57 -1.87
C VAL A 81 -1.38 3.68 -1.86
N PHE A 82 -0.19 4.21 -1.61
CA PHE A 82 1.02 3.39 -1.44
C PHE A 82 0.91 2.45 -0.24
N ALA A 83 0.48 2.95 0.91
CA ALA A 83 0.27 2.13 2.10
C ALA A 83 -0.79 1.04 1.85
N MET A 84 -1.86 1.38 1.14
CA MET A 84 -2.92 0.44 0.79
C MET A 84 -2.43 -0.65 -0.19
N ASN A 85 -1.64 -0.27 -1.19
CA ASN A 85 -1.04 -1.24 -2.11
C ASN A 85 -0.04 -2.15 -1.37
N ASN A 86 0.75 -1.60 -0.45
CA ASN A 86 1.64 -2.38 0.40
C ASN A 86 0.88 -3.42 1.23
N ILE A 87 -0.21 -3.04 1.91
CA ILE A 87 -0.97 -4.00 2.72
C ILE A 87 -1.62 -5.08 1.83
N PHE A 88 -2.13 -4.75 0.64
CA PHE A 88 -2.74 -5.74 -0.26
C PHE A 88 -1.73 -6.76 -0.77
N PHE A 89 -0.48 -6.36 -1.01
CA PHE A 89 0.57 -7.24 -1.53
C PHE A 89 1.51 -7.75 -0.44
N GLN A 90 1.29 -7.41 0.83
CA GLN A 90 2.01 -8.02 1.94
C GLN A 90 1.73 -9.54 1.96
N LYS A 91 2.67 -10.34 2.47
CA LYS A 91 2.39 -11.75 2.73
C LYS A 91 1.28 -11.81 3.78
N GLY A 92 0.17 -12.47 3.45
CA GLY A 92 -0.96 -12.63 4.37
C GLY A 92 -0.57 -13.53 5.54
N PHE A 93 -1.33 -13.47 6.64
CA PHE A 93 -1.12 -14.32 7.82
C PHE A 93 -1.11 -15.83 7.48
N HIS A 94 -1.83 -16.22 6.43
CA HIS A 94 -1.91 -17.60 5.95
C HIS A 94 -0.63 -18.11 5.27
N GLU A 95 0.05 -17.29 4.45
CA GLU A 95 1.35 -17.67 3.86
C GLU A 95 2.45 -17.82 4.92
N LYS A 96 2.31 -17.13 6.07
CA LYS A 96 3.24 -17.27 7.20
C LYS A 96 3.09 -18.58 7.97
N LYS A 97 1.87 -19.14 8.03
CA LYS A 97 1.61 -20.43 8.69
C LYS A 97 2.01 -21.61 7.80
N GLU A 98 1.66 -21.55 6.51
CA GLU A 98 1.94 -22.64 5.57
C GLU A 98 3.45 -22.92 5.43
N HIS A 99 4.31 -21.91 5.60
CA HIS A 99 5.76 -22.10 5.66
C HIS A 99 6.28 -22.59 7.02
N ALA A 100 5.62 -22.23 8.14
CA ALA A 100 6.01 -22.72 9.45
C ALA A 100 5.71 -24.23 9.60
N ASP A 101 4.60 -24.68 9.01
CA ASP A 101 4.17 -26.09 9.05
C ASP A 101 4.97 -27.00 8.08
N MET A 102 5.82 -26.44 7.21
CA MET A 102 6.76 -27.19 6.35
C MET A 102 8.17 -27.28 6.93
N GLU A 103 8.43 -26.60 8.05
CA GLU A 103 9.72 -26.60 8.76
C GLU A 103 9.70 -27.48 10.03
N GLU A 104 8.55 -28.08 10.38
CA GLU A 104 8.40 -29.16 11.38
C GLU A 104 8.34 -30.55 10.73
#